data_AF-A0A059EXN9-F1
#
_entry.id   AF-A0A059EXN9-F1
#
_cell.length_a   1.000
_cell.length_b   1.000
_cell.length_c   1.000
_cell.angle_alpha   90.00
_cell.angle_beta   90.00
_cell.angle_gamma   90.00
#
_symmetry.space_group_name_H-M   'P 1'
#
loop_
_entity.id
_entity.type
_entity.pdbx_description
1 polymer ?
#
loop_
_entity_poly.entity_id
_entity_poly.type
_entity_poly.pdbx_seq_one_letter_code
_entity_poly.pdbx_strand_id
1 'polypeptide(L)'
;MYKIDYDYIKENINNIRNVVLVPTEDSLIETMQIYDFIDRTDPSIDQVILAPTDFVCKEKIYDSYDLLIAFPPLCYLHSPEKVVKILNESNIVKLEDDKCFIADSTFFETEEKLHNKITDMSNESKNSKDQSDKLIIVTKTQRFYDYFFCLFDCKPYFDKILPRDKTEFLMKRICLFETIKEKTKFGLFFTSKSFLNIALDLKNFLKTRNKDPIMIFLKDISVERLIAYDYLEVVVVIDCPFFTYFDYNLHIPLITPFELVQSFKNSWKGDYEINFYNFEDIEKEDNITLNDNNQIIEPFIFNSVDYFRKESYDEDIHIGMSGCPSEYKRKE
;
A
#
# COMPACT_ATOMS: atom_id res chain seq x y z
N MET A 1 -19.13 14.84 16.04
CA MET A 1 -20.23 15.24 15.14
C MET A 1 -19.59 16.13 14.10
N TYR A 2 -19.83 15.90 12.83
CA TYR A 2 -19.18 16.68 11.77
C TYR A 2 -19.67 18.12 11.81
N LYS A 3 -18.77 19.08 11.60
CA LYS A 3 -19.14 20.49 11.49
C LYS A 3 -19.31 20.84 10.03
N ILE A 4 -20.55 21.14 9.66
CA ILE A 4 -20.91 21.52 8.29
C ILE A 4 -20.91 23.04 8.20
N ASP A 5 -20.02 23.60 7.38
CA ASP A 5 -20.00 25.02 7.03
C ASP A 5 -20.84 25.23 5.77
N TYR A 6 -22.13 25.52 5.96
CA TYR A 6 -23.07 25.71 4.85
C TYR A 6 -22.76 26.96 4.01
N ASP A 7 -22.21 28.01 4.62
CA ASP A 7 -21.83 29.23 3.90
C ASP A 7 -20.65 28.93 2.97
N TYR A 8 -19.65 28.20 3.46
CA TYR A 8 -18.53 27.74 2.63
C TYR A 8 -18.97 26.81 1.51
N ILE A 9 -19.89 25.87 1.77
CA ILE A 9 -20.46 25.02 0.72
C ILE A 9 -21.16 25.89 -0.33
N LYS A 10 -21.99 26.85 0.10
CA LYS A 10 -22.72 27.75 -0.80
C LYS A 10 -21.79 28.56 -1.72
N GLU A 11 -20.67 29.03 -1.19
CA GLU A 11 -19.67 29.75 -1.98
C GLU A 11 -19.06 28.86 -3.09
N ASN A 12 -18.82 27.58 -2.79
CA ASN A 12 -18.17 26.63 -3.69
C ASN A 12 -19.12 25.97 -4.70
N ILE A 13 -20.43 26.00 -4.48
CA ILE A 13 -21.43 25.49 -5.43
C ILE A 13 -21.90 26.54 -6.46
N ASN A 14 -21.32 27.74 -6.47
CA ASN A 14 -21.67 28.74 -7.48
C ASN A 14 -21.07 28.38 -8.84
N ASN A 15 -21.89 28.42 -9.91
CA ASN A 15 -21.49 28.16 -11.30
C ASN A 15 -20.96 26.74 -11.58
N ILE A 16 -21.39 25.75 -10.80
CA ILE A 16 -21.11 24.33 -11.09
C ILE A 16 -22.38 23.62 -11.55
N ARG A 17 -22.23 22.45 -12.16
CA ARG A 17 -23.37 21.61 -12.58
C ARG A 17 -23.45 20.29 -11.85
N ASN A 18 -22.30 19.72 -11.46
CA ASN A 18 -22.26 18.37 -10.91
C ASN A 18 -21.49 18.35 -9.58
N VAL A 19 -22.16 17.92 -8.51
CA VAL A 19 -21.56 17.69 -7.19
C VAL A 19 -21.54 16.20 -6.89
N VAL A 20 -20.40 15.72 -6.42
CA VAL A 20 -20.26 14.36 -5.89
C VAL A 20 -20.09 14.42 -4.38
N LEU A 21 -20.94 13.69 -3.67
CA LEU A 21 -20.92 13.52 -2.22
C LEU A 21 -20.34 12.14 -1.89
N VAL A 22 -19.27 12.11 -1.09
CA VAL A 22 -18.59 10.86 -0.70
C VAL A 22 -18.67 10.67 0.81
N PRO A 23 -19.67 9.91 1.29
CA PRO A 23 -19.84 9.65 2.72
C PRO A 23 -18.78 8.67 3.26
N THR A 24 -18.47 8.78 4.54
CA THR A 24 -18.08 7.65 5.40
C THR A 24 -19.33 7.03 6.04
N GLU A 25 -19.21 5.81 6.57
CA GLU A 25 -20.30 5.11 7.29
C GLU A 25 -20.93 5.99 8.40
N ASP A 26 -20.09 6.72 9.14
CA ASP A 26 -20.52 7.56 10.27
C ASP A 26 -21.07 8.93 9.85
N SER A 27 -21.05 9.28 8.56
CA SER A 27 -21.41 10.62 8.04
C SER A 27 -22.66 10.64 7.18
N LEU A 28 -23.40 9.53 7.11
CA LEU A 28 -24.57 9.39 6.24
C LEU A 28 -25.63 10.47 6.53
N ILE A 29 -25.85 10.81 7.80
CA ILE A 29 -26.84 11.82 8.20
C ILE A 29 -26.39 13.20 7.71
N GLU A 30 -25.15 13.59 7.97
CA GLU A 30 -24.59 14.86 7.52
C GLU A 30 -24.54 14.96 5.99
N THR A 31 -24.30 13.85 5.30
CA THR A 31 -24.35 13.78 3.84
C THR A 31 -25.75 14.10 3.30
N MET A 32 -26.81 13.55 3.92
CA MET A 32 -28.19 13.89 3.54
C MET A 32 -28.51 15.36 3.82
N GLN A 33 -28.02 15.91 4.93
CA GLN A 33 -28.22 17.33 5.25
C GLN A 33 -27.58 18.26 4.22
N ILE A 34 -26.38 17.91 3.75
CA ILE A 34 -25.68 18.65 2.69
C ILE A 34 -26.45 18.51 1.36
N TYR A 35 -26.91 17.31 1.02
CA TYR A 35 -27.70 17.06 -0.18
C TYR A 35 -28.96 17.95 -0.23
N ASP A 36 -29.75 17.91 0.84
CA ASP A 36 -30.97 18.72 0.98
C ASP A 36 -30.67 20.22 0.92
N PHE A 37 -29.52 20.65 1.45
CA PHE A 37 -29.10 22.04 1.42
C PHE A 37 -28.77 22.51 -0.01
N ILE A 38 -28.02 21.72 -0.77
CA ILE A 38 -27.67 22.04 -2.16
C ILE A 38 -28.93 22.06 -3.01
N ASP A 39 -29.80 21.05 -2.88
CA ASP A 39 -31.06 20.96 -3.62
C ASP A 39 -31.97 22.18 -3.41
N ARG A 40 -32.05 22.68 -2.16
CA ARG A 40 -32.81 23.90 -1.85
C ARG A 40 -32.15 25.18 -2.33
N THR A 41 -30.82 25.19 -2.43
CA THR A 41 -30.04 26.39 -2.77
C THR A 41 -30.00 26.60 -4.29
N ASP A 42 -29.72 25.53 -5.03
CA ASP A 42 -29.74 25.52 -6.49
C ASP A 42 -30.21 24.13 -7.00
N PRO A 43 -31.52 23.98 -7.29
CA PRO A 43 -32.07 22.72 -7.80
C PRO A 43 -31.56 22.31 -9.18
N SER A 44 -30.80 23.17 -9.88
CA SER A 44 -30.23 22.86 -11.18
C SER A 44 -28.92 22.08 -11.12
N ILE A 45 -28.35 21.92 -9.92
CA ILE A 45 -27.14 21.15 -9.69
C ILE A 45 -27.48 19.66 -9.61
N ASP A 46 -26.88 18.87 -10.48
CA ASP A 46 -26.93 17.41 -10.44
C ASP A 46 -26.07 16.91 -9.28
N GLN A 47 -26.68 16.12 -8.39
CA GLN A 47 -26.03 15.62 -7.19
C GLN A 47 -25.95 14.09 -7.20
N VAL A 48 -24.77 13.54 -6.96
CA VAL A 48 -24.54 12.10 -6.88
C VAL A 48 -23.91 11.75 -5.54
N ILE A 49 -24.55 10.84 -4.80
CA ILE A 49 -24.01 10.28 -3.57
C ILE A 49 -23.36 8.93 -3.90
N LEU A 50 -22.08 8.79 -3.56
CA LEU A 50 -21.36 7.51 -3.70
C LEU A 50 -21.62 6.61 -2.50
N ALA A 51 -21.31 5.32 -2.68
CA ALA A 51 -21.30 4.38 -1.57
C ALA A 51 -20.31 4.84 -0.48
N PRO A 52 -20.62 4.60 0.81
CA PRO A 52 -19.71 4.92 1.89
C PRO A 52 -18.32 4.33 1.70
N THR A 53 -17.30 5.12 2.03
CA THR A 53 -15.92 4.68 1.98
C THR A 53 -15.13 5.26 3.15
N ASP A 54 -14.13 4.52 3.61
CA ASP A 54 -13.23 4.93 4.68
C ASP A 54 -12.09 5.82 4.16
N PHE A 55 -11.84 5.84 2.86
CA PHE A 55 -10.70 6.53 2.25
C PHE A 55 -11.03 7.00 0.84
N VAL A 56 -10.82 8.28 0.54
CA VAL A 56 -11.22 8.88 -0.74
C VAL A 56 -10.01 9.05 -1.67
N CYS A 57 -10.09 8.50 -2.88
CA CYS A 57 -9.00 8.54 -3.86
C CYS A 57 -9.50 8.98 -5.23
N LYS A 58 -8.74 9.87 -5.91
CA LYS A 58 -9.07 10.35 -7.26
C LYS A 58 -9.26 9.20 -8.25
N GLU A 59 -8.43 8.17 -8.15
CA GLU A 59 -8.48 6.99 -9.04
C GLU A 59 -9.69 6.07 -8.79
N LYS A 60 -10.44 6.27 -7.70
CA LYS A 60 -11.62 5.47 -7.33
C LYS A 60 -12.94 6.20 -7.56
N ILE A 61 -12.90 7.52 -7.68
CA ILE A 61 -14.07 8.36 -7.98
C ILE A 61 -14.24 8.52 -9.49
N TYR A 62 -15.32 9.19 -9.91
CA TYR A 62 -15.55 9.49 -11.33
C TYR A 62 -14.60 10.60 -11.82
N ASP A 63 -14.18 10.51 -13.09
CA ASP A 63 -13.30 11.50 -13.71
C ASP A 63 -13.98 12.87 -13.94
N SER A 64 -15.31 12.90 -13.96
CA SER A 64 -16.10 14.10 -14.29
C SER A 64 -16.98 14.54 -13.12
N TYR A 65 -16.51 15.55 -12.39
CA TYR A 65 -17.28 16.30 -11.41
C TYR A 65 -16.77 17.74 -11.37
N ASP A 66 -17.62 18.68 -10.98
CA ASP A 66 -17.22 20.08 -10.81
C ASP A 66 -16.76 20.36 -9.38
N LEU A 67 -17.38 19.70 -8.41
CA LEU A 67 -17.05 19.78 -7.00
C LEU A 67 -17.20 18.42 -6.30
N LEU A 68 -16.24 18.08 -5.46
CA LEU A 68 -16.30 16.93 -4.55
C LEU A 68 -16.53 17.42 -3.13
N ILE A 69 -17.55 16.91 -2.46
CA ILE A 69 -17.73 17.10 -1.02
C ILE A 69 -17.45 15.76 -0.35
N ALA A 70 -16.40 15.73 0.48
CA ALA A 70 -15.88 14.48 1.03
C ALA A 70 -15.55 14.61 2.52
N PHE A 71 -15.76 13.51 3.22
CA PHE A 71 -15.32 13.34 4.59
C PHE A 71 -13.92 12.69 4.56
N PRO A 72 -12.89 13.32 5.14
CA PRO A 72 -11.54 12.74 5.19
C PRO A 72 -11.50 11.35 5.84
N PRO A 73 -10.48 10.52 5.56
CA PRO A 73 -9.23 10.87 4.85
C PRO A 73 -9.26 10.82 3.31
N LEU A 74 -8.44 11.67 2.68
CA LEU A 74 -8.16 11.73 1.25
C LEU A 74 -6.79 11.08 0.94
N CYS A 75 -6.66 10.54 -0.27
CA CYS A 75 -5.44 9.92 -0.79
C CYS A 75 -4.36 10.96 -1.09
N TYR A 76 -3.14 10.72 -0.60
CA TYR A 76 -1.95 11.57 -0.76
C TYR A 76 -1.29 11.42 -2.12
N LEU A 77 -1.32 10.18 -2.64
CA LEU A 77 -0.72 9.85 -3.93
C LEU A 77 -1.59 10.31 -5.10
N HIS A 78 -2.89 10.38 -4.87
CA HIS A 78 -3.90 10.65 -5.89
C HIS A 78 -5.00 11.53 -5.28
N SER A 79 -4.61 12.75 -4.88
CA SER A 79 -5.50 13.73 -4.27
C SER A 79 -6.59 14.15 -5.26
N PRO A 80 -7.88 14.07 -4.88
CA PRO A 80 -8.94 14.66 -5.68
C PRO A 80 -8.78 16.18 -5.79
N GLU A 81 -9.30 16.76 -6.87
CA GLU A 81 -9.27 18.21 -7.11
C GLU A 81 -10.59 18.84 -6.68
N LYS A 82 -10.62 20.16 -6.42
CA LYS A 82 -11.85 20.91 -6.06
C LYS A 82 -12.69 20.21 -4.98
N VAL A 83 -12.08 20.04 -3.80
CA VAL A 83 -12.69 19.30 -2.69
C VAL A 83 -13.09 20.24 -1.56
N VAL A 84 -14.35 20.18 -1.14
CA VAL A 84 -14.79 20.69 0.17
C VAL A 84 -14.70 19.54 1.17
N LYS A 85 -13.79 19.68 2.15
CA LYS A 85 -13.58 18.68 3.20
C LYS A 85 -14.50 18.97 4.38
N ILE A 86 -15.27 17.98 4.81
CA ILE A 86 -16.10 18.09 6.02
C ILE A 86 -15.37 17.46 7.20
N LEU A 87 -14.88 18.30 8.11
CA LEU A 87 -14.07 17.89 9.25
C LEU A 87 -14.93 17.55 10.48
N ASN A 88 -14.44 16.63 11.29
CA ASN A 88 -14.99 16.36 12.62
C ASN A 88 -14.05 16.95 13.67
N GLU A 89 -14.49 17.98 14.37
CA GLU A 89 -13.71 18.73 15.37
C GLU A 89 -13.25 17.84 16.55
N SER A 90 -13.86 16.67 16.76
CA SER A 90 -13.42 15.72 17.79
C SER A 90 -12.10 15.00 17.44
N ASN A 91 -11.51 15.28 16.27
CA ASN A 91 -10.29 14.61 15.80
C ASN A 91 -9.01 15.40 16.09
N ILE A 92 -8.98 16.22 17.15
CA ILE A 92 -7.74 16.86 17.61
C ILE A 92 -6.89 15.83 18.35
N VAL A 93 -5.64 15.66 17.93
CA VAL A 93 -4.69 14.73 18.55
C VAL A 93 -3.54 15.53 19.16
N LYS A 94 -3.19 15.21 20.41
CA LYS A 94 -1.97 15.75 21.04
C LYS A 94 -0.79 14.88 20.65
N LEU A 95 0.20 15.50 20.01
CA LEU A 95 1.43 14.86 19.58
C LEU A 95 2.55 15.19 20.57
N GLU A 96 3.41 14.21 20.86
CA GLU A 96 4.56 14.37 21.74
C GLU A 96 5.75 14.90 20.92
N ASP A 97 6.52 15.86 21.46
CA ASP A 97 7.57 16.56 20.68
C ASP A 97 8.77 15.67 20.31
N ASP A 98 8.96 14.55 20.99
CA ASP A 98 10.08 13.63 20.85
C ASP A 98 9.85 12.51 19.82
N LYS A 99 8.68 12.46 19.16
CA LYS A 99 8.31 11.39 18.23
C LYS A 99 8.06 11.87 16.82
N CYS A 100 8.27 10.98 15.85
CA CYS A 100 7.94 11.22 14.45
C CYS A 100 6.52 10.73 14.14
N PHE A 101 5.68 11.59 13.55
CA PHE A 101 4.31 11.26 13.18
C PHE A 101 4.06 11.44 11.70
N ILE A 102 3.25 10.55 11.12
CA ILE A 102 2.59 10.71 9.83
C ILE A 102 1.09 10.67 10.10
N ALA A 103 0.39 11.75 9.78
CA ALA A 103 -1.04 11.88 10.05
C ALA A 103 -1.84 11.96 8.76
N ASP A 104 -3.03 11.38 8.79
CA ASP A 104 -3.94 11.48 7.66
C ASP A 104 -4.69 12.83 7.59
N SER A 105 -5.42 13.12 6.50
CA SER A 105 -6.08 14.41 6.23
C SER A 105 -7.23 14.75 7.18
N THR A 106 -7.57 13.83 8.06
CA THR A 106 -8.53 14.02 9.14
C THR A 106 -7.94 14.81 10.31
N PHE A 107 -6.61 14.79 10.48
CA PHE A 107 -5.89 15.31 11.66
C PHE A 107 -5.07 16.58 11.38
N PHE A 108 -5.36 17.25 10.25
CA PHE A 108 -4.55 18.33 9.67
C PHE A 108 -4.65 19.67 10.43
N GLU A 109 -3.90 19.80 11.52
CA GLU A 109 -3.31 21.11 11.93
C GLU A 109 -1.84 21.26 11.47
N THR A 110 -1.27 20.35 10.67
CA THR A 110 0.19 20.30 10.39
C THR A 110 0.55 19.93 8.94
N GLU A 111 0.11 20.70 7.94
CA GLU A 111 0.55 20.51 6.53
C GLU A 111 2.05 20.80 6.30
N GLU A 112 2.63 21.81 6.98
CA GLU A 112 4.02 22.24 6.72
C GLU A 112 5.09 21.25 7.19
N LYS A 113 4.79 20.36 8.14
CA LYS A 113 5.77 19.41 8.70
C LYS A 113 5.81 18.07 7.97
N LEU A 114 4.74 17.69 7.26
CA LEU A 114 4.57 16.36 6.65
C LEU A 114 5.31 16.24 5.31
N HIS A 115 5.22 17.26 4.46
CA HIS A 115 5.83 17.23 3.13
C HIS A 115 7.36 17.18 3.22
N ASN A 116 7.94 18.02 4.09
CA ASN A 116 9.38 18.07 4.32
C ASN A 116 9.93 16.75 4.89
N LYS A 117 9.23 16.09 5.83
CA LYS A 117 9.68 14.80 6.40
C LYS A 117 9.65 13.63 5.41
N ILE A 118 8.65 13.55 4.53
CA ILE A 118 8.57 12.46 3.53
C ILE A 118 9.69 12.63 2.48
N THR A 119 9.97 13.86 2.03
CA THR A 119 11.12 14.13 1.15
C THR A 119 12.46 13.91 1.84
N ASP A 120 12.62 14.30 3.11
CA ASP A 120 13.87 14.10 3.86
C ASP A 120 14.12 12.62 4.16
N MET A 121 13.10 11.84 4.53
CA MET A 121 13.24 10.38 4.74
C MET A 121 13.51 9.60 3.45
N SER A 122 12.98 10.04 2.30
CA SER A 122 13.32 9.46 0.99
C SER A 122 14.78 9.69 0.59
N ASN A 123 15.42 10.75 1.13
CA ASN A 123 16.82 11.08 0.87
C ASN A 123 17.80 10.54 1.95
N GLU A 124 17.37 10.44 3.22
CA GLU A 124 18.22 10.00 4.34
C GLU A 124 18.19 8.48 4.61
N SER A 125 17.20 7.74 4.09
CA SER A 125 17.04 6.29 4.29
C SER A 125 18.15 5.41 3.69
N LYS A 126 19.18 6.00 3.07
CA LYS A 126 20.34 5.24 2.58
C LYS A 126 21.46 5.04 3.60
N ASN A 127 21.51 5.73 4.75
CA ASN A 127 22.75 5.75 5.54
C ASN A 127 22.72 5.83 7.08
N SER A 128 21.59 5.69 7.78
CA SER A 128 21.65 5.65 9.26
C SER A 128 20.74 4.59 9.89
N LYS A 129 21.37 3.60 10.54
CA LYS A 129 20.73 2.56 11.36
C LYS A 129 20.08 3.09 12.66
N ASP A 130 20.06 4.41 12.87
CA ASP A 130 19.83 5.03 14.18
C ASP A 130 18.58 5.93 14.30
N GLN A 131 17.75 6.07 13.26
CA GLN A 131 16.44 6.76 13.36
C GLN A 131 15.29 5.79 13.73
N SER A 132 15.61 4.71 14.45
CA SER A 132 14.65 3.66 14.86
C SER A 132 13.77 4.04 16.07
N ASP A 133 13.61 5.33 16.34
CA ASP A 133 12.58 5.85 17.24
C ASP A 133 11.22 5.88 16.51
N LYS A 134 10.68 4.66 16.32
CA LYS A 134 9.31 4.27 15.95
C LYS A 134 8.44 5.39 15.40
N LEU A 135 8.44 5.56 14.08
CA LEU A 135 7.47 6.35 13.35
C LEU A 135 6.04 5.97 13.75
N ILE A 136 5.20 6.94 14.10
CA ILE A 136 3.81 6.71 14.50
C ILE A 136 2.85 7.19 13.42
N ILE A 137 1.94 6.32 13.00
CA ILE A 137 0.93 6.62 11.99
C ILE A 137 -0.38 6.99 12.69
N VAL A 138 -0.82 8.23 12.49
CA VAL A 138 -2.05 8.81 13.06
C VAL A 138 -3.15 8.72 12.02
N THR A 139 -3.89 7.61 12.05
CA THR A 139 -5.04 7.37 11.17
C THR A 139 -6.09 6.51 11.85
N LYS A 140 -7.35 6.68 11.44
CA LYS A 140 -8.44 5.74 11.79
C LYS A 140 -8.65 4.65 10.74
N THR A 141 -7.89 4.66 9.65
CA THR A 141 -8.06 3.75 8.52
C THR A 141 -6.92 2.74 8.45
N GLN A 142 -7.26 1.45 8.38
CA GLN A 142 -6.25 0.39 8.25
C GLN A 142 -5.47 0.53 6.94
N ARG A 143 -6.14 0.92 5.85
CA ARG A 143 -5.56 1.15 4.52
C ARG A 143 -4.39 2.14 4.54
N PHE A 144 -4.54 3.26 5.25
CA PHE A 144 -3.48 4.25 5.38
C PHE A 144 -2.29 3.72 6.17
N TYR A 145 -2.55 3.00 7.27
CA TYR A 145 -1.49 2.35 8.05
C TYR A 145 -0.74 1.30 7.24
N ASP A 146 -1.45 0.40 6.56
CA ASP A 146 -0.87 -0.71 5.80
C ASP A 146 0.10 -0.22 4.71
N TYR A 147 -0.20 0.91 4.06
CA TYR A 147 0.71 1.53 3.09
C TYR A 147 2.04 1.98 3.72
N PHE A 148 1.99 2.75 4.81
CA PHE A 148 3.21 3.24 5.47
C PHE A 148 3.98 2.12 6.17
N PHE A 149 3.29 1.09 6.65
CA PHE A 149 3.89 -0.12 7.20
C PHE A 149 4.74 -0.88 6.17
N CYS A 150 4.30 -0.91 4.91
CA CYS A 150 5.11 -1.49 3.82
C CYS A 150 6.46 -0.75 3.68
N LEU A 151 6.41 0.59 3.71
CA LEU A 151 7.58 1.45 3.48
C LEU A 151 8.51 1.53 4.69
N PHE A 152 7.97 1.74 5.89
CA PHE A 152 8.72 2.09 7.10
C PHE A 152 8.45 1.10 8.24
N ASP A 153 9.35 1.04 9.23
CA ASP A 153 9.02 0.40 10.50
C ASP A 153 8.21 1.40 11.34
N CYS A 154 6.92 1.12 11.55
CA CYS A 154 5.99 2.09 12.13
C CYS A 154 4.92 1.45 13.03
N LYS A 155 4.36 2.26 13.92
CA LYS A 155 3.31 1.86 14.87
C LYS A 155 2.05 2.68 14.67
N PRO A 156 0.86 2.08 14.86
CA PRO A 156 -0.37 2.86 14.85
C PRO A 156 -0.47 3.74 16.10
N TYR A 157 -1.05 4.92 15.95
CA TYR A 157 -1.41 5.79 17.08
C TYR A 157 -2.65 5.30 17.83
N PHE A 158 -3.64 4.77 17.09
CA PHE A 158 -4.92 4.34 17.64
C PHE A 158 -4.98 2.82 17.78
N ASP A 159 -5.43 2.33 18.93
CA ASP A 159 -5.51 0.88 19.25
C ASP A 159 -6.42 0.06 18.33
N LYS A 160 -7.35 0.72 17.62
CA LYS A 160 -8.24 0.06 16.65
C LYS A 160 -7.52 -0.40 15.38
N ILE A 161 -6.37 0.19 15.06
CA ILE A 161 -5.57 -0.21 13.90
C ILE A 161 -4.78 -1.45 14.27
N LEU A 162 -4.88 -2.50 13.47
CA LEU A 162 -4.19 -3.76 13.71
C LEU A 162 -2.73 -3.61 13.25
N PRO A 163 -1.74 -3.64 14.17
CA PRO A 163 -0.35 -3.64 13.79
C PRO A 163 0.01 -4.96 13.10
N ARG A 164 0.96 -4.91 12.16
CA ARG A 164 1.47 -6.09 11.45
C ARG A 164 2.97 -6.28 11.77
N ASP A 165 3.47 -7.50 11.65
CA ASP A 165 4.91 -7.79 11.75
C ASP A 165 5.54 -7.65 10.35
N LYS A 166 6.45 -6.68 10.20
CA LYS A 166 7.10 -6.38 8.91
C LYS A 166 7.94 -7.55 8.41
N THR A 167 8.62 -8.23 9.32
CA THR A 167 9.45 -9.39 8.98
C THR A 167 8.57 -10.52 8.45
N GLU A 168 7.49 -10.84 9.16
CA GLU A 168 6.54 -11.87 8.74
C GLU A 168 5.91 -11.52 7.38
N PHE A 169 5.53 -10.25 7.18
CA PHE A 169 5.00 -9.77 5.90
C PHE A 169 6.00 -9.98 4.76
N LEU A 170 7.22 -9.44 4.89
CA LEU A 170 8.26 -9.54 3.85
C LEU A 170 8.65 -10.99 3.57
N MET A 171 8.72 -11.85 4.60
CA MET A 171 8.96 -13.29 4.45
C MET A 171 7.85 -13.99 3.66
N LYS A 172 6.57 -13.63 3.86
CA LYS A 172 5.49 -14.20 3.06
C LYS A 172 5.60 -13.77 1.59
N ARG A 173 5.98 -12.51 1.34
CA ARG A 173 6.10 -11.99 -0.04
C ARG A 173 7.26 -12.62 -0.80
N ILE A 174 8.42 -12.79 -0.15
CA ILE A 174 9.59 -13.38 -0.81
C ILE A 174 9.41 -14.84 -1.22
N CYS A 175 8.64 -15.62 -0.44
CA CYS A 175 8.31 -16.99 -0.82
C CYS A 175 7.57 -17.07 -2.17
N LEU A 176 6.90 -15.99 -2.58
CA LEU A 176 6.25 -15.93 -3.89
C LEU A 176 7.25 -15.75 -5.03
N PHE A 177 8.42 -15.14 -4.80
CA PHE A 177 9.36 -14.77 -5.88
C PHE A 177 9.79 -15.99 -6.71
N GLU A 178 10.26 -17.04 -6.05
CA GLU A 178 10.65 -18.28 -6.74
C GLU A 178 9.47 -18.93 -7.46
N THR A 179 8.29 -18.90 -6.83
CA THR A 179 7.06 -19.46 -7.42
C THR A 179 6.66 -18.73 -8.70
N ILE A 180 6.89 -17.41 -8.78
CA ILE A 180 6.52 -16.55 -9.92
C ILE A 180 7.42 -16.79 -11.13
N LYS A 181 8.73 -17.00 -10.92
CA LYS A 181 9.71 -17.15 -12.02
C LYS A 181 9.32 -18.30 -12.96
N GLU A 182 8.79 -19.39 -12.41
CA GLU A 182 8.38 -20.58 -13.15
C GLU A 182 7.07 -20.40 -13.92
N LYS A 183 6.22 -19.43 -13.54
CA LYS A 183 4.90 -19.24 -14.17
C LYS A 183 5.02 -18.60 -15.54
N THR A 184 4.06 -18.88 -16.39
CA THR A 184 4.02 -18.42 -17.78
C THR A 184 2.85 -17.48 -18.04
N LYS A 185 1.72 -17.65 -17.37
CA LYS A 185 0.47 -16.92 -17.67
C LYS A 185 0.18 -15.88 -16.60
N PHE A 186 0.18 -14.61 -17.00
CA PHE A 186 0.05 -13.48 -16.08
C PHE A 186 -1.17 -12.63 -16.40
N GLY A 187 -1.94 -12.25 -15.38
CA GLY A 187 -2.99 -11.24 -15.49
C GLY A 187 -2.52 -9.93 -14.88
N LEU A 188 -2.43 -8.88 -15.70
CA LEU A 188 -2.12 -7.52 -15.27
C LEU A 188 -3.42 -6.75 -15.09
N PHE A 189 -3.90 -6.67 -13.85
CA PHE A 189 -5.15 -6.01 -13.50
C PHE A 189 -4.87 -4.57 -13.10
N PHE A 190 -5.48 -3.61 -13.78
CA PHE A 190 -5.33 -2.19 -13.46
C PHE A 190 -6.69 -1.52 -13.28
N THR A 191 -6.78 -0.64 -12.29
CA THR A 191 -8.06 -0.08 -11.82
C THR A 191 -8.43 1.27 -12.41
N SER A 192 -7.43 2.00 -12.91
CA SER A 192 -7.58 3.31 -13.52
C SER A 192 -6.72 3.44 -14.76
N LYS A 193 -7.11 4.33 -15.67
CA LYS A 193 -6.35 4.67 -16.88
C LYS A 193 -4.97 5.25 -16.56
N SER A 194 -4.82 5.89 -15.40
CA SER A 194 -3.51 6.40 -14.91
C SER A 194 -2.46 5.29 -14.81
N PHE A 195 -2.88 4.07 -14.48
CA PHE A 195 -2.02 2.90 -14.34
C PHE A 195 -1.76 2.14 -15.65
N LEU A 196 -2.28 2.61 -16.78
CA LEU A 196 -2.09 1.96 -18.07
C LEU A 196 -0.61 1.88 -18.47
N ASN A 197 0.16 2.93 -18.20
CA ASN A 197 1.59 2.96 -18.54
C ASN A 197 2.36 1.88 -17.75
N ILE A 198 2.09 1.76 -16.44
CA ILE A 198 2.65 0.70 -15.60
C ILE A 198 2.28 -0.68 -16.17
N ALA A 199 1.01 -0.89 -16.54
CA ALA A 199 0.56 -2.15 -17.12
C ALA A 199 1.26 -2.48 -18.45
N LEU A 200 1.49 -1.47 -19.31
CA LEU A 200 2.21 -1.62 -20.57
C LEU A 200 3.69 -1.94 -20.37
N ASP A 201 4.34 -1.28 -19.42
CA ASP A 201 5.74 -1.51 -19.08
C ASP A 201 5.95 -2.95 -18.57
N LEU A 202 5.12 -3.39 -17.63
CA LEU A 202 5.15 -4.77 -17.11
C LEU A 202 4.82 -5.80 -18.19
N LYS A 203 3.87 -5.50 -19.08
CA LYS A 203 3.56 -6.38 -20.22
C LYS A 203 4.76 -6.55 -21.14
N ASN A 204 5.46 -5.47 -21.47
CA ASN A 204 6.65 -5.54 -22.31
C ASN A 204 7.76 -6.31 -21.60
N PHE A 205 7.97 -6.05 -20.31
CA PHE A 205 8.92 -6.78 -19.47
C PHE A 205 8.66 -8.29 -19.44
N LEU A 206 7.40 -8.72 -19.30
CA LEU A 206 7.01 -10.12 -19.33
C LEU A 206 7.19 -10.76 -20.72
N LYS A 207 6.80 -10.04 -21.78
CA LYS A 207 6.96 -10.52 -23.15
C LYS A 207 8.41 -10.78 -23.54
N THR A 208 9.34 -9.94 -23.10
CA THR A 208 10.78 -10.15 -23.35
C THR A 208 11.34 -11.43 -22.73
N ARG A 209 10.58 -12.08 -21.82
CA ARG A 209 10.94 -13.31 -21.10
C ARG A 209 10.05 -14.49 -21.49
N ASN A 210 9.46 -14.45 -22.68
CA ASN A 210 8.57 -15.49 -23.20
C ASN A 210 7.39 -15.84 -22.26
N LYS A 211 6.93 -14.87 -21.47
CA LYS A 211 5.70 -14.99 -20.67
C LYS A 211 4.49 -14.51 -21.47
N ASP A 212 3.31 -14.94 -21.07
CA ASP A 212 2.01 -14.59 -21.67
C ASP A 212 1.20 -13.64 -20.77
N PRO A 213 1.42 -12.31 -20.88
CA PRO A 213 0.69 -11.31 -20.12
C PRO A 213 -0.63 -10.88 -20.79
N ILE A 214 -1.72 -11.00 -20.04
CA ILE A 214 -3.03 -10.46 -20.38
C ILE A 214 -3.28 -9.21 -19.55
N MET A 215 -3.62 -8.09 -20.20
CA MET A 215 -4.02 -6.86 -19.51
C MET A 215 -5.52 -6.81 -19.34
N ILE A 216 -5.98 -6.52 -18.11
CA ILE A 216 -7.39 -6.50 -17.76
C ILE A 216 -7.69 -5.20 -16.99
N PHE A 217 -8.65 -4.43 -17.49
CA PHE A 217 -9.13 -3.25 -16.80
C PHE A 217 -10.32 -3.61 -15.90
N LEU A 218 -10.18 -3.42 -14.59
CA LEU A 218 -11.25 -3.63 -13.61
C LEU A 218 -11.29 -2.46 -12.63
N LYS A 219 -12.34 -1.63 -12.67
CA LYS A 219 -12.49 -0.47 -11.76
C LYS A 219 -12.44 -0.87 -10.27
N ASP A 220 -12.95 -2.05 -9.97
CA ASP A 220 -13.00 -2.60 -8.62
C ASP A 220 -12.52 -4.06 -8.61
N ILE A 221 -11.66 -4.36 -7.64
CA ILE A 221 -10.95 -5.64 -7.51
C ILE A 221 -11.58 -6.41 -6.36
N SER A 222 -12.11 -7.58 -6.69
CA SER A 222 -12.64 -8.53 -5.71
C SER A 222 -12.11 -9.92 -6.01
N VAL A 223 -12.08 -10.78 -4.99
CA VAL A 223 -11.63 -12.18 -5.12
C VAL A 223 -12.38 -12.87 -6.25
N GLU A 224 -13.69 -12.68 -6.31
CA GLU A 224 -14.60 -13.31 -7.28
C GLU A 224 -14.25 -12.89 -8.72
N ARG A 225 -13.87 -11.62 -8.92
CA ARG A 225 -13.47 -11.12 -10.24
C ARG A 225 -12.09 -11.61 -10.66
N LEU A 226 -11.18 -11.80 -9.71
CA LEU A 226 -9.83 -12.28 -9.98
C LEU A 226 -9.83 -13.78 -10.32
N ILE A 227 -10.56 -14.60 -9.56
CA ILE A 227 -10.63 -16.05 -9.79
C ILE A 227 -11.46 -16.44 -11.01
N ALA A 228 -12.23 -15.53 -11.60
CA ALA A 228 -13.01 -15.81 -12.81
C ALA A 228 -12.14 -16.15 -14.03
N TYR A 229 -10.83 -15.93 -13.94
CA TYR A 229 -9.87 -16.19 -15.01
C TYR A 229 -9.02 -17.43 -14.71
N ASP A 230 -9.62 -18.62 -14.87
CA ASP A 230 -8.98 -19.93 -14.62
C ASP A 230 -7.66 -20.16 -15.41
N TYR A 231 -7.47 -19.42 -16.51
CA TYR A 231 -6.26 -19.51 -17.32
C TYR A 231 -5.01 -18.93 -16.64
N LEU A 232 -5.17 -18.01 -15.67
CA LEU A 232 -4.07 -17.26 -15.09
C LEU A 232 -3.33 -18.07 -14.02
N GLU A 233 -2.00 -17.98 -14.03
CA GLU A 233 -1.14 -18.61 -13.01
C GLU A 233 -0.63 -17.59 -11.98
N VAL A 234 -0.64 -16.30 -12.33
CA VAL A 234 -0.25 -15.18 -11.44
C VAL A 234 -1.15 -13.98 -11.74
N VAL A 235 -1.58 -13.31 -10.68
CA VAL A 235 -2.33 -12.05 -10.72
C VAL A 235 -1.43 -10.92 -10.26
N VAL A 236 -1.24 -9.92 -11.11
CA VAL A 236 -0.53 -8.68 -10.78
C VAL A 236 -1.57 -7.57 -10.64
N VAL A 237 -1.68 -7.00 -9.44
CA VAL A 237 -2.63 -5.91 -9.15
C VAL A 237 -1.92 -4.57 -9.22
N ILE A 238 -2.40 -3.71 -10.10
CA ILE A 238 -1.90 -2.35 -10.35
C ILE A 238 -3.02 -1.38 -9.94
N ASP A 239 -2.98 -0.96 -8.68
CA ASP A 239 -3.97 -0.08 -8.08
C ASP A 239 -3.29 1.04 -7.29
N CYS A 240 -4.06 1.99 -6.76
CA CYS A 240 -3.57 2.91 -5.76
C CYS A 240 -3.00 2.12 -4.57
N PRO A 241 -1.75 2.38 -4.12
CA PRO A 241 -1.11 1.63 -3.04
C PRO A 241 -1.90 1.54 -1.74
N PHE A 242 -2.76 2.54 -1.44
CA PHE A 242 -3.66 2.51 -0.28
C PHE A 242 -4.81 1.50 -0.39
N PHE A 243 -5.11 1.01 -1.60
CA PHE A 243 -6.18 0.04 -1.88
C PHE A 243 -5.63 -1.36 -2.19
N THR A 244 -4.31 -1.54 -2.18
CA THR A 244 -3.70 -2.84 -2.40
C THR A 244 -3.93 -3.74 -1.19
N TYR A 245 -4.62 -4.85 -1.42
CA TYR A 245 -4.89 -5.86 -0.40
C TYR A 245 -4.02 -7.09 -0.63
N PHE A 246 -3.18 -7.41 0.36
CA PHE A 246 -2.26 -8.54 0.31
C PHE A 246 -2.86 -9.85 0.84
N ASP A 247 -3.93 -9.76 1.64
CA ASP A 247 -4.49 -10.88 2.41
C ASP A 247 -5.63 -11.62 1.68
N TYR A 248 -5.76 -11.45 0.37
CA TYR A 248 -6.71 -12.26 -0.38
C TYR A 248 -6.27 -13.72 -0.34
N ASN A 249 -7.06 -14.58 0.31
CA ASN A 249 -6.82 -16.02 0.33
C ASN A 249 -7.20 -16.63 -1.03
N LEU A 250 -6.35 -16.38 -2.01
CA LEU A 250 -6.49 -16.86 -3.38
C LEU A 250 -5.66 -18.12 -3.58
N HIS A 251 -6.17 -19.03 -4.40
CA HIS A 251 -5.41 -20.19 -4.86
C HIS A 251 -4.31 -19.80 -5.88
N ILE A 252 -4.38 -18.58 -6.43
CA ILE A 252 -3.44 -18.01 -7.38
C ILE A 252 -2.61 -16.93 -6.66
N PRO A 253 -1.27 -16.89 -6.82
CA PRO A 253 -0.44 -15.82 -6.30
C PRO A 253 -0.92 -14.44 -6.77
N LEU A 254 -1.21 -13.57 -5.80
CA LEU A 254 -1.49 -12.16 -6.04
C LEU A 254 -0.29 -11.33 -5.64
N ILE A 255 0.21 -10.54 -6.59
CA ILE A 255 1.45 -9.78 -6.46
C ILE A 255 1.31 -8.35 -6.96
N THR A 256 2.27 -7.51 -6.59
CA THR A 256 2.38 -6.11 -7.00
C THR A 256 3.36 -5.95 -8.18
N PRO A 257 3.35 -4.79 -8.87
CA PRO A 257 4.37 -4.43 -9.86
C PRO A 257 5.80 -4.63 -9.36
N PHE A 258 6.09 -4.16 -8.13
CA PHE A 258 7.41 -4.31 -7.54
C PHE A 258 7.81 -5.76 -7.37
N GLU A 259 6.94 -6.59 -6.80
CA GLU A 259 7.24 -8.00 -6.55
C GLU A 259 7.45 -8.77 -7.84
N LEU A 260 6.68 -8.44 -8.89
CA LEU A 260 6.90 -9.03 -10.20
C LEU A 260 8.32 -8.74 -10.67
N VAL A 261 8.74 -7.47 -10.69
CA VAL A 261 10.08 -7.10 -11.19
C VAL A 261 11.17 -7.63 -10.27
N GLN A 262 10.97 -7.53 -8.96
CA GLN A 262 11.91 -7.97 -7.93
C GLN A 262 12.13 -9.49 -7.99
N SER A 263 11.11 -10.27 -8.37
CA SER A 263 11.25 -11.71 -8.57
C SER A 263 12.24 -12.08 -9.67
N PHE A 264 12.62 -11.17 -10.56
CA PHE A 264 13.65 -11.43 -11.59
C PHE A 264 14.98 -10.74 -11.27
N LYS A 265 15.17 -10.17 -10.08
CA LYS A 265 16.45 -9.55 -9.68
C LYS A 265 17.32 -10.54 -8.93
N ASN A 266 18.64 -10.32 -9.05
CA ASN A 266 19.66 -11.16 -8.39
C ASN A 266 19.70 -11.04 -6.86
N SER A 267 19.18 -9.94 -6.30
CA SER A 267 19.19 -9.72 -4.86
C SER A 267 18.12 -8.74 -4.42
N TRP A 268 17.69 -8.89 -3.17
CA TRP A 268 16.76 -8.01 -2.51
C TRP A 268 17.26 -7.64 -1.11
N LYS A 269 17.15 -6.35 -0.75
CA LYS A 269 17.68 -5.80 0.51
C LYS A 269 16.58 -5.49 1.54
N GLY A 270 15.37 -5.97 1.33
CA GLY A 270 14.24 -5.78 2.26
C GLY A 270 13.49 -4.45 2.09
N ASP A 271 13.81 -3.67 1.06
CA ASP A 271 13.03 -2.50 0.64
C ASP A 271 11.72 -2.94 -0.03
N TYR A 272 10.59 -2.30 0.25
CA TYR A 272 9.32 -2.72 -0.33
C TYR A 272 8.45 -1.52 -0.67
N GLU A 273 8.11 -1.39 -1.95
CA GLU A 273 7.21 -0.36 -2.44
C GLU A 273 6.25 -0.98 -3.46
N ILE A 274 4.98 -0.57 -3.51
CA ILE A 274 3.95 -1.34 -4.23
C ILE A 274 4.07 -1.18 -5.75
N ASN A 275 4.06 0.07 -6.23
CA ASN A 275 4.02 0.40 -7.66
C ASN A 275 5.36 0.92 -8.20
N PHE A 276 6.37 1.11 -7.36
CA PHE A 276 7.67 1.60 -7.78
C PHE A 276 8.60 0.42 -8.05
N TYR A 277 9.24 0.41 -9.20
CA TYR A 277 10.19 -0.62 -9.58
C TYR A 277 11.22 -0.06 -10.55
N ASN A 278 12.34 -0.76 -10.64
CA ASN A 278 13.40 -0.49 -11.61
C ASN A 278 13.82 -1.79 -12.28
N PHE A 279 14.05 -1.73 -13.59
CA PHE A 279 14.55 -2.83 -14.42
C PHE A 279 16.07 -2.99 -14.38
N GLU A 280 16.79 -2.26 -13.52
CA GLU A 280 18.19 -2.53 -13.22
C GLU A 280 18.39 -3.87 -12.47
N ASP A 281 19.57 -4.46 -12.63
CA ASP A 281 20.00 -5.70 -11.95
C ASP A 281 19.12 -6.94 -12.15
N ILE A 282 18.36 -6.97 -13.26
CA ILE A 282 17.61 -8.16 -13.66
C ILE A 282 18.59 -9.30 -14.02
N GLU A 283 18.28 -10.50 -13.54
CA GLU A 283 18.88 -11.76 -13.97
C GLU A 283 18.92 -11.79 -15.50
N LYS A 284 20.13 -11.80 -16.05
CA LYS A 284 20.35 -12.13 -17.46
C LYS A 284 20.27 -13.66 -17.55
N GLU A 285 19.42 -14.19 -18.42
CA GLU A 285 19.34 -15.63 -18.68
C GLU A 285 20.76 -16.20 -18.84
N ASP A 286 21.09 -17.16 -17.97
CA ASP A 286 22.26 -18.04 -18.01
C ASP A 286 23.60 -17.41 -18.41
N ASN A 287 24.10 -16.46 -17.61
CA ASN A 287 25.54 -16.29 -17.55
C ASN A 287 26.13 -17.43 -16.72
N ILE A 288 26.30 -18.60 -17.34
CA ILE A 288 27.18 -19.65 -16.84
C ILE A 288 28.58 -19.03 -16.77
N THR A 289 28.94 -18.51 -15.60
CA THR A 289 30.29 -18.03 -15.35
C THR A 289 31.16 -19.25 -15.06
N LEU A 290 32.06 -19.54 -16.00
CA LEU A 290 33.15 -20.49 -15.77
C LEU A 290 34.18 -19.82 -14.86
N ASN A 291 34.60 -20.50 -13.80
CA ASN A 291 35.77 -20.05 -13.03
C ASN A 291 37.08 -20.28 -13.81
N ASP A 292 38.20 -19.79 -13.28
CA ASP A 292 39.54 -19.98 -13.88
C ASP A 292 39.92 -21.47 -14.09
N ASN A 293 39.20 -22.40 -13.48
CA ASN A 293 39.36 -23.85 -13.59
C ASN A 293 38.27 -24.54 -14.46
N ASN A 294 37.53 -23.79 -15.28
CA ASN A 294 36.42 -24.28 -16.13
C ASN A 294 35.27 -24.98 -15.36
N GLN A 295 35.06 -24.64 -14.09
CA GLN A 295 33.90 -25.11 -13.33
C GLN A 295 32.75 -24.12 -13.49
N ILE A 296 31.54 -24.66 -13.68
CA ILE A 296 30.30 -23.89 -13.71
C ILE A 296 30.06 -23.34 -12.30
N ILE A 297 30.13 -22.02 -12.14
CA ILE A 297 29.64 -21.33 -10.94
C ILE A 297 28.22 -20.89 -11.21
N GLU A 298 27.28 -21.46 -10.46
CA GLU A 298 25.93 -20.91 -10.37
C GLU A 298 25.97 -19.64 -9.51
N PRO A 299 25.49 -18.49 -10.01
CA PRO A 299 25.46 -17.27 -9.22
C PRO A 299 24.56 -17.47 -7.99
N PHE A 300 25.10 -17.22 -6.80
CA PHE A 300 24.35 -17.32 -5.56
C PHE A 300 23.38 -16.13 -5.44
N ILE A 301 22.09 -16.38 -5.62
CA ILE A 301 21.02 -15.41 -5.39
C ILE A 301 20.81 -15.31 -3.88
N PHE A 302 21.09 -14.14 -3.30
CA PHE A 302 20.89 -13.90 -1.88
C PHE A 302 19.76 -12.89 -1.69
N ASN A 303 18.70 -13.36 -1.04
CA ASN A 303 17.66 -12.49 -0.53
C ASN A 303 17.65 -12.57 1.00
N SER A 304 17.66 -11.43 1.68
CA SER A 304 17.65 -11.37 3.14
C SER A 304 16.61 -10.37 3.65
N VAL A 305 15.94 -10.76 4.72
CA VAL A 305 15.10 -9.87 5.53
C VAL A 305 15.74 -9.82 6.91
N ASP A 306 16.01 -8.62 7.43
CA ASP A 306 16.52 -8.46 8.79
C ASP A 306 15.46 -8.97 9.78
N TYR A 307 15.77 -10.04 10.49
CA TYR A 307 14.89 -10.64 11.49
C TYR A 307 15.26 -10.13 12.88
N PHE A 308 14.38 -9.36 13.52
CA PHE A 308 14.56 -8.94 14.92
C PHE A 308 13.29 -9.20 15.72
N ARG A 309 13.28 -10.28 16.54
CA ARG A 309 12.16 -10.63 17.41
C ARG A 309 12.59 -10.52 18.87
N LYS A 310 12.43 -9.32 19.43
CA LYS A 310 12.90 -8.89 20.76
C LYS A 310 12.43 -9.76 21.93
N GLU A 311 11.43 -10.63 21.74
CA GLU A 311 10.78 -11.40 22.82
C GLU A 311 10.63 -12.90 22.49
N SER A 312 11.18 -13.40 21.37
CA SER A 312 10.97 -14.80 20.96
C SER A 312 12.19 -15.69 21.02
N TYR A 313 13.37 -15.13 21.25
CA TYR A 313 14.61 -15.89 21.29
C TYR A 313 15.27 -15.67 22.64
N ASP A 314 15.37 -16.77 23.37
CA ASP A 314 16.41 -16.92 24.36
C ASP A 314 17.74 -16.86 23.59
N GLU A 315 18.40 -15.71 23.62
CA GLU A 315 19.73 -15.53 23.02
C GLU A 315 20.83 -16.23 23.83
N ASP A 316 20.47 -16.86 24.96
CA ASP A 316 21.40 -17.69 25.69
C ASP A 316 21.71 -18.95 24.88
N ILE A 317 22.99 -19.13 24.55
CA ILE A 317 23.51 -20.43 24.13
C ILE A 317 23.35 -21.36 25.34
N HIS A 318 22.23 -22.09 25.40
CA HIS A 318 22.06 -23.12 26.40
C HIS A 318 23.11 -24.20 26.18
N ILE A 319 23.91 -24.42 27.21
CA ILE A 319 24.84 -25.54 27.30
C ILE A 319 24.08 -26.82 26.94
N GLY A 320 24.41 -27.40 25.77
CA GLY A 320 23.75 -28.59 25.28
C GLY A 320 23.89 -29.75 26.27
N MET A 321 22.81 -30.50 26.47
CA MET A 321 22.85 -31.70 27.30
C MET A 321 23.46 -32.85 26.50
N SER A 322 24.35 -33.62 27.12
CA SER A 322 24.91 -34.85 26.57
C SER A 322 24.46 -36.04 27.40
N GLY A 323 24.08 -37.15 26.74
CA GLY A 323 23.68 -38.38 27.41
C GLY A 323 22.72 -39.22 26.59
N CYS A 324 22.39 -40.41 27.08
CA CYS A 324 21.33 -41.26 26.53
C CYS A 324 19.97 -40.83 27.11
N PRO A 325 18.83 -41.15 26.47
CA PRO A 325 17.50 -40.66 26.87
C PRO A 325 17.10 -40.90 28.34
N SER A 326 17.76 -41.82 29.04
CA SER A 326 17.57 -42.11 30.46
C SER A 326 18.44 -41.27 31.41
N GLU A 327 19.52 -40.63 30.94
CA GLU A 327 20.43 -39.83 31.76
C GLU A 327 21.08 -38.72 30.92
N TYR A 328 20.52 -37.50 30.98
CA TYR A 328 21.14 -36.31 30.41
C TYR A 328 21.96 -35.56 31.47
N LYS A 329 23.20 -35.17 31.12
CA LYS A 329 24.02 -34.26 31.91
C LYS A 329 24.27 -32.97 31.12
N ARG A 330 24.32 -31.83 31.79
CA ARG A 330 24.80 -30.59 31.16
C ARG A 330 26.28 -30.77 30.80
N LYS A 331 26.68 -30.40 29.59
CA LYS A 331 28.11 -30.32 29.25
C LYS A 331 28.77 -29.30 30.19
N GLU A 332 29.93 -29.60 30.76
CA GLU A 332 30.69 -28.59 31.51
C GLU A 332 31.30 -27.54 30.57
#